data_AF-A0A2X1XQD8-F1
#
_entry.id   AF-A0A2X1XQD8-F1
#
_cell.length_a   1.000
_cell.length_b   1.000
_cell.length_c   1.000
_cell.angle_alpha   90.00
_cell.angle_beta   90.00
_cell.angle_gamma   90.00
#
_symmetry.space_group_name_H-M   'P 1'
#
loop_
_entity.id
_entity.type
_entity.pdbx_description
1 polymer ?
#
loop_
_entity_poly.entity_id
_entity_poly.type
_entity_poly.pdbx_seq_one_letter_code
_entity_poly.pdbx_strand_id
1 'polypeptide(L)' 'MKHLGYTDIRTEFLKFFESKGHFVLPSFSLIPKNDKSLLLIGAGMHQ' A
#
# COMPACT_ATOMS: atom_id res chain seq x y z
N MET A 1 22.10 13.91 3.82
CA MET A 1 20.75 13.30 3.67
C MET A 1 20.70 12.06 4.55
N LYS A 2 19.56 11.73 5.16
CA LYS A 2 19.41 10.49 5.93
C LYS A 2 19.40 9.31 4.95
N HIS A 3 20.22 8.29 5.19
CA HIS A 3 20.21 7.06 4.39
C HIS A 3 19.11 6.14 4.90
N LEU A 4 17.99 6.05 4.18
CA LEU A 4 16.83 5.25 4.57
C LEU A 4 16.79 3.95 3.76
N GLY A 5 16.50 2.84 4.43
CA GLY A 5 16.16 1.58 3.76
C GLY A 5 14.75 1.61 3.18
N TYR A 6 14.42 0.67 2.30
CA TYR A 6 13.10 0.60 1.66
C TYR A 6 11.96 0.43 2.70
N THR A 7 12.20 -0.36 3.75
CA THR A 7 11.25 -0.54 4.85
C THR A 7 11.04 0.74 5.66
N ASP A 8 12.11 1.52 5.85
CA ASP A 8 12.04 2.79 6.56
C ASP A 8 11.21 3.79 5.76
N ILE A 9 11.45 3.90 4.44
CA ILE A 9 10.68 4.77 3.54
C ILE A 9 9.20 4.42 3.58
N ARG A 10 8.86 3.13 3.50
CA ARG A 10 7.45 2.67 3.60
C ARG A 10 6.84 3.07 4.94
N THR A 11 7.57 2.88 6.03
CA THR A 11 7.08 3.18 7.38
C THR A 11 6.82 4.68 7.55
N GLU A 12 7.74 5.52 7.11
CA GLU A 12 7.61 6.98 7.22
C GLU A 12 6.47 7.52 6.36
N PHE A 13 6.25 6.98 5.15
CA PHE A 13 5.11 7.31 4.31
C PHE A 13 3.77 6.99 5.00
N LEU A 14 3.65 5.79 5.58
CA LEU A 14 2.42 5.37 6.26
C LEU A 14 2.14 6.23 7.50
N LYS A 15 3.16 6.48 8.34
CA LYS A 15 3.05 7.34 9.52
C LYS A 15 2.65 8.77 9.18
N PHE A 16 3.15 9.31 8.08
CA PHE A 16 2.77 10.66 7.63
C PHE A 16 1.26 10.75 7.39
N PHE A 17 0.68 9.83 6.62
CA PHE A 17 -0.75 9.84 6.34
C PHE A 17 -1.61 9.45 7.55
N GLU A 18 -1.14 8.53 8.38
CA GLU A 18 -1.75 8.21 9.67
C GLU A 18 -1.85 9.44 10.57
N SER A 19 -0.80 10.26 10.65
CA SER A 19 -0.81 11.53 11.41
C SER A 19 -1.81 12.56 10.87
N LYS A 20 -2.27 12.38 9.62
CA LYS A 20 -3.31 13.19 8.98
C LYS A 20 -4.71 12.56 9.11
N GLY A 21 -4.85 11.49 9.88
CA GLY A 21 -6.13 10.80 10.11
C GLY A 21 -6.47 9.71 9.07
N HIS A 22 -5.53 9.28 8.22
CA HIS A 22 -5.77 8.20 7.28
C HIS A 22 -5.57 6.84 7.96
N PHE A 23 -6.45 5.89 7.68
CA PHE A 23 -6.33 4.53 8.23
C PHE A 23 -5.31 3.70 7.44
N VAL A 24 -4.38 3.08 8.14
CA VAL A 24 -3.36 2.21 7.52
C VAL A 24 -3.92 0.80 7.36
N LEU A 25 -4.00 0.34 6.12
CA LEU A 25 -4.42 -1.01 5.76
C LEU A 25 -3.22 -1.89 5.37
N PRO A 26 -3.28 -3.21 5.65
CA PRO A 26 -2.28 -4.15 5.16
C PRO A 26 -2.33 -4.27 3.64
N SER A 27 -1.23 -4.73 3.05
CA SER A 27 -1.20 -5.04 1.62
C SER A 27 -2.15 -6.20 1.33
N PHE A 28 -2.90 -6.07 0.23
CA PHE A 28 -3.84 -7.08 -0.21
C PHE A 28 -3.18 -8.12 -1.15
N SER A 29 -3.95 -9.16 -1.49
CA SER A 29 -3.58 -10.18 -2.46
C SER A 29 -3.29 -9.57 -3.83
N LEU A 30 -2.23 -10.05 -4.49
CA LEU A 30 -1.95 -9.74 -5.89
C LEU A 30 -2.98 -10.39 -6.83
N ILE A 31 -3.58 -11.50 -6.40
CA ILE A 31 -4.62 -12.20 -7.14
C ILE A 31 -5.97 -11.53 -6.82
N PRO A 32 -6.71 -11.03 -7.83
CA PRO A 32 -8.00 -10.39 -7.64
C PRO A 32 -9.04 -11.37 -7.11
N LYS A 33 -9.92 -10.89 -6.24
CA LYS A 33 -11.08 -11.64 -5.74
C LYS A 33 -12.32 -11.17 -6.49
N ASN A 34 -13.07 -12.11 -7.05
CA ASN A 34 -14.36 -11.87 -7.71
C ASN A 34 -14.33 -10.97 -8.96
N ASP A 35 -13.17 -10.67 -9.51
CA ASP A 35 -13.03 -9.98 -10.79
C ASP A 35 -12.37 -10.93 -11.81
N LYS A 36 -13.14 -11.34 -12.83
CA LYS A 36 -12.70 -12.25 -13.89
C LYS A 36 -12.05 -11.51 -15.07
N SER A 37 -12.12 -10.19 -15.08
CA SER A 37 -11.55 -9.35 -16.15
C SER A 37 -10.07 -9.03 -15.91
N LEU A 38 -9.62 -9.11 -14.64
CA LEU A 38 -8.25 -8.81 -14.23
C LEU A 38 -7.45 -10.09 -13.96
N LEU A 39 -6.22 -10.13 -14.47
CA LEU A 39 -5.27 -11.20 -14.17
C LEU A 39 -4.55 -10.98 -12.84
N LEU A 40 -4.13 -9.75 -12.56
CA LEU A 40 -3.42 -9.33 -11.34
C LEU A 40 -3.86 -7.92 -10.93
N ILE A 41 -3.74 -7.60 -9.64
CA ILE A 41 -3.97 -6.25 -9.13
C ILE A 41 -2.82 -5.33 -9.56
N GLY A 42 -3.11 -4.39 -10.47
CA GLY A 42 -2.12 -3.46 -11.01
C GLY A 42 -1.89 -2.21 -10.18
N ALA A 43 -2.81 -1.89 -9.25
CA ALA A 43 -2.72 -0.67 -8.45
C ALA A 43 -3.57 -0.75 -7.17
N GLY A 44 -3.21 0.03 -6.16
CA GLY A 44 -3.85 -0.01 -4.84
C GLY A 44 -5.31 0.46 -4.78
N MET A 45 -5.82 1.11 -5.83
CA MET A 45 -7.20 1.64 -5.89
C MET A 45 -8.25 0.57 -6.25
N HIS A 46 -7.83 -0.65 -6.59
CA HIS A 46 -8.74 -1.74 -6.98
C HIS A 46 -9.41 -2.43 -5.78
N GLN A 47 -9.13 -1.99 -4.55
CA GLN A 47 -9.57 -2.60 -3.28
C GLN A 47 -10.16 -1.57 -2.33
#